data_AF-A0A151JLF5-F1
#
_entry.id   AF-A0A151JLF5-F1
#
_cell.length_a   1.000
_cell.length_b   1.000
_cell.length_c   1.000
_cell.angle_alpha   90.00
_cell.angle_beta   90.00
_cell.angle_gamma   90.00
#
_symmetry.space_group_name_H-M   'P 1'
#
loop_
_entity.id
_entity.type
_entity.pdbx_description
1 polymer ?
#
loop_
_entity_poly.entity_id
_entity_poly.type
_entity_poly.pdbx_seq_one_letter_code
_entity_poly.pdbx_strand_id
1 'polypeptide(L)' 'FRFPLNEPKVCAQWVAVVNRKKWIPTMSSKICEKHFDISDFYNTKKKKRLKPDAVPKHIIAPDRIYLIE' A
#
# COMPACT_ATOMS: atom_id res chain seq x y z
N PHE A 1 3.23 -4.27 5.40
CA PHE A 1 4.30 -3.32 5.12
C PHE A 1 3.88 -1.93 5.54
N ARG A 2 4.77 -1.20 6.23
CA ARG A 2 4.49 0.17 6.68
C ARG A 2 4.57 1.13 5.49
N PHE A 3 3.81 2.21 5.55
CA PHE A 3 3.89 3.27 4.56
C PHE A 3 5.29 3.91 4.55
N PRO A 4 5.85 4.21 3.36
CA PRO A 4 7.15 4.82 3.24
C PRO A 4 7.04 6.36 3.43
N LEU A 5 6.77 6.81 4.66
CA LEU A 5 6.52 8.25 4.92
C LEU A 5 7.75 9.15 4.65
N ASN A 6 8.94 8.57 4.54
CA ASN A 6 10.17 9.25 4.14
C ASN A 6 10.34 9.35 2.61
N GLU A 7 9.48 8.70 1.81
CA GLU A 7 9.48 8.72 0.34
C GLU A 7 8.14 9.27 -0.18
N PRO A 8 7.96 10.60 -0.25
CA PRO A 8 6.66 11.21 -0.52
C PRO A 8 6.01 10.75 -1.83
N LYS A 9 6.80 10.54 -2.89
CA LYS A 9 6.31 10.12 -4.21
C LYS A 9 5.68 8.72 -4.16
N VAL A 10 6.38 7.75 -3.58
CA VAL A 10 5.91 6.37 -3.44
C VAL A 10 4.75 6.30 -2.44
N CYS A 11 4.84 7.07 -1.35
CA CYS A 11 3.78 7.17 -0.36
C CYS A 11 2.46 7.68 -0.98
N ALA A 12 2.51 8.71 -1.82
CA ALA A 12 1.33 9.22 -2.53
C ALA A 12 0.68 8.15 -3.42
N GLN A 13 1.48 7.32 -4.11
CA GLN A 13 0.97 6.20 -4.90
C GLN A 13 0.27 5.15 -4.03
N TRP A 14 0.83 4.83 -2.85
CA TRP A 14 0.17 3.92 -1.91
C TRP A 14 -1.16 4.48 -1.40
N VAL A 15 -1.22 5.78 -1.11
CA VAL A 15 -2.45 6.46 -0.67
C VAL A 15 -3.53 6.42 -1.75
N ALA A 16 -3.15 6.67 -3.01
CA ALA A 16 -4.07 6.58 -4.14
C ALA A 16 -4.71 5.19 -4.26
N VAL A 17 -3.94 4.14 -4.00
CA VAL A 17 -4.41 2.75 -4.06
C VAL A 17 -5.24 2.36 -2.83
N VAL A 18 -5.00 2.97 -1.67
CA VAL A 18 -5.90 2.78 -0.52
C VAL A 18 -7.30 3.32 -0.83
N ASN A 19 -7.39 4.41 -1.62
CA ASN A 19 -8.64 4.98 -2.11
C ASN A 19 -9.71 5.21 -1.02
N ARG A 20 -9.28 5.75 0.13
CA ARG A 20 -10.16 6.08 1.24
C ARG A 20 -10.27 7.60 1.39
N LYS A 21 -11.48 8.13 1.32
CA LYS A 21 -11.73 9.57 1.48
C LYS A 21 -11.28 10.09 2.85
N LYS A 22 -10.68 11.28 2.86
CA LYS A 22 -10.22 12.00 4.07
C LYS A 22 -9.32 11.16 4.98
N TRP A 23 -8.50 10.30 4.39
CA TRP A 23 -7.59 9.42 5.12
C TRP A 23 -6.13 9.77 4.80
N ILE A 24 -5.29 9.74 5.83
CA ILE A 24 -3.85 10.00 5.74
C ILE A 24 -3.13 8.86 6.46
N PRO A 25 -2.07 8.26 5.88
CA PRO A 25 -1.32 7.21 6.52
C PRO A 25 -0.55 7.74 7.73
N THR A 26 -0.54 6.94 8.78
CA THR A 26 0.22 7.16 10.02
C THR A 26 1.43 6.22 10.10
N MET A 27 2.30 6.39 11.09
CA MET A 27 3.38 5.45 11.42
C MET A 27 2.93 4.01 11.64
N SER A 28 1.69 3.82 12.10
CA SER A 28 1.10 2.51 12.35
C SER A 28 0.35 1.95 11.14
N SER A 29 0.11 2.76 10.10
CA SER A 29 -0.60 2.35 8.89
C SER A 29 0.19 1.31 8.10
N LYS A 30 -0.49 0.24 7.68
CA LYS A 30 0.12 -0.92 7.01
C LYS A 30 -0.74 -1.42 5.87
N ILE A 31 -0.09 -1.97 4.85
CA ILE A 31 -0.71 -2.73 3.75
C ILE A 31 -0.21 -4.18 3.81
N CYS A 32 -1.10 -5.16 3.68
CA CYS A 32 -0.74 -6.58 3.68
C CYS A 32 0.06 -6.97 2.43
N GLU A 33 0.86 -8.04 2.52
CA GLU A 33 1.75 -8.46 1.43
C GLU A 33 1.04 -8.84 0.13
N LYS A 34 -0.19 -9.35 0.23
CA LYS A 34 -1.04 -9.75 -0.90
C LYS A 34 -1.39 -8.64 -1.89
N HIS A 35 -1.11 -7.38 -1.55
CA HIS A 35 -1.39 -6.23 -2.41
C HIS A 35 -0.18 -5.82 -3.27
N PHE A 36 0.95 -6.50 -3.12
CA PHE A 36 2.18 -6.28 -3.88
C PHE A 36 2.49 -7.51 -4.74
N ASP A 37 3.21 -7.29 -5.84
CA ASP A 37 3.67 -8.40 -6.66
C ASP A 37 4.85 -9.10 -5.99
N ILE A 38 5.05 -10.38 -6.31
CA ILE A 38 6.19 -11.15 -5.78
C ILE A 38 7.52 -10.48 -6.19
N SER A 39 7.58 -9.86 -7.37
CA SER A 39 8.74 -9.12 -7.88
C SER A 39 9.04 -7.82 -7.12
N ASP A 40 8.08 -7.29 -6.35
CA ASP A 40 8.27 -6.07 -5.54
C ASP A 40 9.08 -6.33 -4.27
N PHE A 41 9.32 -7.60 -3.94
CA PHE A 41 10.10 -7.99 -2.77
C PHE A 41 11.57 -8.23 -3.13
N TYR A 42 12.45 -7.90 -2.19
CA TYR A 42 13.82 -8.41 -2.23
C TYR A 42 13.83 -9.92 -1.97
N ASN A 43 14.63 -10.65 -2.74
CA ASN A 43 14.87 -12.07 -2.52
C ASN A 43 15.79 -12.27 -1.31
N THR A 44 15.24 -12.22 -0.10
CA THR A 44 15.99 -12.42 1.15
C THR A 44 15.41 -13.57 1.95
N LYS A 45 16.28 -14.41 2.54
CA LYS A 45 15.89 -15.56 3.37
C LYS A 45 15.44 -15.20 4.79
N LYS A 46 15.64 -13.95 5.23
CA LYS A 46 15.40 -13.54 6.63
C LYS A 46 14.03 -12.90 6.82
N LYS A 47 13.81 -11.74 6.19
CA LYS A 47 12.62 -10.93 6.37
C LYS A 47 12.21 -10.35 5.03
N LYS A 48 10.94 -10.54 4.64
CA LYS A 48 10.40 -9.87 3.45
C LYS A 48 10.54 -8.36 3.60
N ARG A 49 11.14 -7.75 2.59
CA ARG A 49 11.31 -6.30 2.45
C ARG A 49 10.86 -5.93 1.05
N LEU A 50 10.11 -4.85 0.96
CA LEU A 50 9.77 -4.24 -0.33
C LEU A 50 10.98 -3.50 -0.88
N LYS A 51 11.07 -3.45 -2.20
CA LYS A 51 11.93 -2.53 -2.92
C LYS A 51 11.46 -1.08 -2.71
N PRO A 52 12.33 -0.07 -2.87
CA PRO A 52 12.00 1.33 -2.62
C PRO A 52 10.88 1.87 -3.52
N ASP A 53 10.77 1.34 -4.73
CA ASP A 53 9.83 1.71 -5.78
C ASP A 53 8.55 0.83 -5.79
N ALA A 54 8.46 -0.14 -4.88
CA ALA A 54 7.32 -1.04 -4.81
C ALA A 54 6.03 -0.27 -4.48
N VAL A 55 5.02 -0.47 -5.32
CA VAL A 55 3.68 0.12 -5.14
C VAL A 55 2.62 -0.98 -5.13
N PRO A 56 1.61 -0.90 -4.25
CA PRO A 56 0.51 -1.85 -4.26
C PRO A 56 -0.27 -1.72 -5.58
N LYS A 57 -0.75 -2.84 -6.13
CA LYS A 57 -1.31 -2.87 -7.51
C LYS A 57 -2.83 -2.80 -7.59
N HIS A 58 -3.53 -3.14 -6.50
CA HIS A 58 -4.99 -3.22 -6.47
C HIS A 58 -5.58 -2.36 -5.38
N ILE A 59 -6.73 -1.73 -5.69
CA ILE A 59 -7.47 -0.90 -4.74
C ILE A 59 -7.78 -1.69 -3.46
N ILE A 60 -7.37 -1.16 -2.32
CA ILE A 60 -7.42 -1.88 -1.04
C ILE A 60 -8.78 -1.70 -0.35
N ALA A 61 -9.28 -0.47 -0.34
CA ALA A 61 -10.65 -0.17 0.03
C ALA A 61 -11.36 0.29 -1.24
N PRO A 62 -12.13 -0.57 -1.93
CA PRO A 62 -13.19 -0.04 -2.75
C PRO A 62 -14.11 0.65 -1.75
N ASP A 63 -14.14 1.98 -1.72
CA ASP A 63 -15.21 2.69 -1.00
C ASP A 63 -16.51 1.97 -1.41
N ARG A 64 -17.24 1.41 -0.44
CA ARG A 64 -18.57 0.81 -0.66
C ARG A 64 -19.53 1.93 -1.06
N ILE A 65 -19.42 2.40 -2.30
CA ILE A 65 -20.35 3.35 -2.91
C ILE A 65 -21.14 2.67 -4.05
N TYR A 66 -21.53 1.42 -3.85
CA TYR A 66 -22.71 0.76 -4.44
C TYR A 66 -23.04 -0.33 -3.40
N LEU A 67 -24.15 -0.32 -2.68
CA LEU A 67 -25.53 -0.34 -3.16
C LEU A 67 -26.44 0.39 -2.16
N ILE A 68 -27.25 1.29 -2.71
CA ILE A 68 -28.61 1.53 -2.25
C ILE A 68 -29.41 0.42 -2.95
N GLU A 69 -30.07 -0.44 -2.18
CA GLU A 69 -31.35 -1.10 -2.45
C GLU A 69 -31.84 -1.70 -1.12
#